data_AF-A0A1V6QED5-F1
#
_entry.id   AF-A0A1V6QED5-F1
#
_cell.length_a   1.000
_cell.length_b   1.000
_cell.length_c   1.000
_cell.angle_alpha   90.00
_cell.angle_beta   90.00
_cell.angle_gamma   90.00
#
_symmetry.space_group_name_H-M   'P 1'
#
loop_
_entity.id
_entity.type
_entity.pdbx_description
1 polymer ?
#
loop_
_entity_poly.entity_id
_entity_poly.type
_entity_poly.pdbx_seq_one_letter_code
_entity_poly.pdbx_strand_id
1 'polypeptide(L)'
;MSTVADINLISEFLSDNQQDLLPADCIVICASAVLHSAEVLFSTLQQQPSLTKALVLCGGIGHSTKLLYDAVKAHPTFSRIADEIQNLPEAKVLERILDVFYDRSLITKEGCRILLEPNSTNCGQNASFCHKVLDEAGLQAPRTCIVIQDPTMMLRTKASFQKTYEDVQSPTSITSCPVFVPRMQLSQDGTLELCPVSTTCEQWSKDRFLELIMGEIPRLRDDKDGYGPQGRGFIPHVDIPDDVEAAWSRLEIMKTGSLSTVTLLMFRQALTATSSVRCIPSSAIASASKFPTSRAPWHLTTTLQPPTQRTFTTTSPTPFKPTLSTQESPFRMSTTKPTNTAPPSFDDIYYSPYQPKRQWPPDMSKLSPKHQFRLERKYRRRAALKYARPKFMKAVTLGQWVVIGFVLIYAVLFMEWQTENTPFHGIREAFFDGLKAIFSAPPAPEPKRERNE
;
A
#
# COMPACT_ATOMS: atom_id res chain seq x y z
N MET A 1 -11.61 -2.10 24.67
CA MET A 1 -10.64 -0.99 24.55
C MET A 1 -11.15 0.00 23.51
N SER A 2 -10.85 1.28 23.65
CA SER A 2 -11.26 2.32 22.68
C SER A 2 -10.36 2.27 21.43
N THR A 3 -10.85 2.72 20.28
CA THR A 3 -10.07 2.81 19.03
C THR A 3 -8.76 3.58 19.22
N VAL A 4 -8.78 4.63 20.04
CA VAL A 4 -7.58 5.40 20.42
C VAL A 4 -6.56 4.53 21.16
N ALA A 5 -7.01 3.74 22.13
CA ALA A 5 -6.14 2.86 22.89
C ALA A 5 -5.50 1.79 21.99
N ASP A 6 -6.27 1.22 21.06
CA ASP A 6 -5.76 0.24 20.10
C ASP A 6 -4.68 0.85 19.18
N ILE A 7 -4.92 2.07 18.67
CA ILE A 7 -3.93 2.77 17.84
C ILE A 7 -2.67 3.10 18.63
N ASN A 8 -2.83 3.61 19.85
CA ASN A 8 -1.70 4.01 20.69
C ASN A 8 -0.87 2.80 21.13
N LEU A 9 -1.50 1.67 21.42
CA LEU A 9 -0.80 0.42 21.74
C LEU A 9 0.08 -0.05 20.58
N ILE A 10 -0.44 -0.05 19.36
CA ILE A 10 0.35 -0.41 18.16
C ILE A 10 1.46 0.62 17.92
N SER A 11 1.15 1.91 18.04
CA SER A 11 2.13 2.99 17.86
C SER A 11 3.30 2.88 18.83
N GLU A 12 3.01 2.61 20.11
CA GLU A 12 4.01 2.44 21.16
C GLU A 12 4.88 1.21 20.90
N PHE A 13 4.26 0.08 20.51
CA PHE A 13 4.98 -1.13 20.13
C PHE A 13 5.93 -0.89 18.95
N LEU A 14 5.44 -0.28 17.86
CA LEU A 14 6.24 -0.02 16.65
C LEU A 14 7.38 0.98 16.88
N SER A 15 7.17 1.95 17.77
CA SER A 15 8.17 2.96 18.09
C SER A 15 9.39 2.38 18.78
N ASP A 16 9.26 1.23 19.45
CA ASP A 16 10.35 0.53 20.16
C ASP A 16 11.24 1.51 20.95
N ASN A 17 10.62 2.32 21.80
CA ASN A 17 11.31 3.40 22.52
C ASN A 17 12.19 2.84 23.66
N GLN A 18 13.34 2.29 23.30
CA GLN A 18 14.22 1.61 24.26
C GLN A 18 15.14 2.57 25.01
N GLN A 19 15.55 3.67 24.39
CA GLN A 19 16.57 4.54 24.93
C GLN A 19 16.45 5.97 24.40
N ASP A 20 16.73 6.94 25.28
CA ASP A 20 17.04 8.31 24.87
C ASP A 20 18.40 8.35 24.14
N LEU A 21 18.73 9.50 23.54
CA LEU A 21 20.04 9.74 22.93
C LEU A 21 21.17 9.70 23.98
N LEU A 22 21.71 8.50 24.21
CA LEU A 22 22.86 8.24 25.07
C LEU A 22 24.15 8.08 24.26
N PRO A 23 25.34 8.19 24.88
CA PRO A 23 26.60 8.02 24.16
C PRO A 23 26.71 6.65 23.49
N ALA A 24 27.06 6.65 22.20
CA ALA A 24 27.21 5.44 21.39
C ALA A 24 28.46 5.51 20.50
N ASP A 25 28.98 4.37 20.05
CA ASP A 25 30.09 4.36 19.09
C ASP A 25 29.64 4.90 17.72
N CYS A 26 28.40 4.59 17.32
CA CYS A 26 27.78 5.09 16.09
C CYS A 26 26.31 5.47 16.32
N ILE A 27 25.85 6.53 15.65
CA ILE A 27 24.44 6.87 15.50
C ILE A 27 24.11 6.83 14.01
N VAL A 28 23.04 6.14 13.66
CA VAL A 28 22.51 6.10 12.29
C VAL A 28 21.14 6.78 12.29
N ILE A 29 20.95 7.76 11.43
CA ILE A 29 19.62 8.30 11.13
C ILE A 29 19.21 7.86 9.74
N CYS A 30 18.17 7.04 9.68
CA CYS A 30 17.47 6.76 8.45
C CYS A 30 16.52 7.93 8.14
N ALA A 31 16.65 8.47 6.93
CA ALA A 31 15.87 9.59 6.51
C ALA A 31 14.37 9.26 6.46
N SER A 32 13.55 10.21 6.90
CA SER A 32 12.11 10.12 6.87
C SER A 32 11.48 11.49 6.69
N ALA A 33 10.21 11.52 6.30
CA ALA A 33 9.45 12.77 6.20
C ALA A 33 9.18 13.41 7.58
N VAL A 34 9.45 12.72 8.68
CA VAL A 34 9.35 13.27 10.04
C VAL A 34 10.66 13.97 10.40
N LEU A 35 10.73 15.24 10.00
CA LEU A 35 11.93 16.05 10.11
C LEU A 35 12.35 16.33 11.56
N HIS A 36 11.42 16.24 12.51
CA HIS A 36 11.68 16.46 13.94
C HIS A 36 12.81 15.58 14.48
N SER A 37 12.91 14.32 14.04
CA SER A 37 13.97 13.43 14.49
C SER A 37 15.36 13.91 14.07
N ALA A 38 15.47 14.50 12.87
CA ALA A 38 16.72 15.12 12.41
C ALA A 38 17.02 16.41 13.18
N GLU A 39 15.98 17.22 13.47
CA GLU A 39 16.15 18.45 14.26
C GLU A 39 16.72 18.15 15.65
N VAL A 40 16.09 17.22 16.38
CA VAL A 40 16.52 16.83 17.73
C VAL A 40 17.93 16.25 17.70
N LEU A 41 18.23 15.36 16.76
CA LEU A 41 19.56 14.76 16.64
C LEU A 41 20.64 15.82 16.39
N PHE A 42 20.46 16.68 15.39
CA PHE A 42 21.49 17.65 15.01
C PHE A 42 21.68 18.72 16.09
N SER A 43 20.61 19.22 16.71
CA SER A 43 20.72 20.12 17.87
C SER A 43 21.42 19.45 19.05
N THR A 44 21.11 18.19 19.34
CA THR A 44 21.76 17.44 20.43
C THR A 44 23.25 17.27 20.16
N LEU A 45 23.64 16.93 18.93
CA LEU A 45 25.05 16.76 18.57
C LEU A 45 25.85 18.08 18.60
N GLN A 46 25.24 19.23 18.33
CA GLN A 46 25.92 20.53 18.51
C GLN A 46 26.21 20.82 19.99
N GLN A 47 25.31 20.42 20.88
CA GLN A 47 25.45 20.60 22.33
C GLN A 47 26.37 19.55 22.95
N GLN A 48 26.34 18.32 22.42
CA GLN A 48 27.05 17.15 22.91
C GLN A 48 27.83 16.48 21.76
N PRO A 49 28.92 17.09 21.29
CA PRO A 49 29.75 16.58 20.19
C PRO A 49 30.38 15.20 20.48
N SER A 50 30.56 14.88 21.76
CA SER A 50 31.15 13.63 22.25
C SER A 50 30.18 12.46 22.26
N LEU A 51 28.91 12.70 21.90
CA LEU A 51 27.84 11.70 21.98
C LEU A 51 28.10 10.50 21.05
N THR A 52 28.76 10.73 19.93
CA THR A 52 29.12 9.66 19.00
C THR A 52 30.43 9.91 18.27
N LYS A 53 31.12 8.83 17.91
CA LYS A 53 32.31 8.89 17.04
C LYS A 53 31.94 8.94 15.56
N ALA A 54 30.76 8.44 15.21
CA ALA A 54 30.26 8.45 13.85
C ALA A 54 28.76 8.73 13.79
N LEU A 55 28.38 9.58 12.85
CA LEU A 55 27.01 9.82 12.45
C LEU A 55 26.85 9.35 11.00
N VAL A 56 25.96 8.39 10.75
CA VAL A 56 25.60 7.96 9.40
C VAL A 56 24.26 8.58 9.02
N LEU A 57 24.25 9.39 7.96
CA LEU A 57 23.03 9.85 7.31
C LEU A 57 22.65 8.82 6.24
N CYS A 58 21.52 8.14 6.43
CA CYS A 58 21.16 6.96 5.64
C CYS A 58 19.88 7.18 4.83
N GLY A 59 19.94 6.82 3.56
CA GLY A 59 18.80 6.75 2.66
C GLY A 59 19.20 7.12 1.23
N GLY A 60 18.93 6.23 0.28
CA GLY A 60 19.06 6.51 -1.14
C GLY A 60 17.80 7.10 -1.75
N ILE A 61 17.32 6.53 -2.86
CA ILE A 61 16.06 6.94 -3.51
C ILE A 61 15.09 5.76 -3.42
N GLY A 62 13.98 5.97 -2.73
CA GLY A 62 12.96 4.96 -2.45
C GLY A 62 11.53 5.54 -2.42
N HIS A 63 10.61 4.76 -1.86
CA HIS A 63 9.18 5.13 -1.82
C HIS A 63 8.89 6.37 -0.97
N SER A 64 9.74 6.67 0.01
CA SER A 64 9.56 7.78 0.95
C SER A 64 10.21 9.08 0.47
N THR A 65 11.03 9.04 -0.57
CA THR A 65 11.86 10.19 -0.99
C THR A 65 11.03 11.40 -1.38
N LYS A 66 9.93 11.20 -2.11
CA LYS A 66 9.02 12.29 -2.45
C LYS A 66 8.35 12.89 -1.20
N LEU A 67 7.98 12.05 -0.23
CA LEU A 67 7.38 12.50 1.02
C LEU A 67 8.38 13.36 1.82
N LEU A 68 9.66 12.98 1.83
CA LEU A 68 10.72 13.79 2.42
C LEU A 68 10.85 15.15 1.72
N TYR A 69 10.84 15.19 0.38
CA TYR A 69 10.89 16.46 -0.34
C TYR A 69 9.70 17.37 -0.05
N ASP A 70 8.50 16.78 -0.03
CA ASP A 70 7.26 17.50 0.28
C ASP A 70 7.30 18.04 1.72
N ALA A 71 7.80 17.25 2.68
CA ALA A 71 7.98 17.68 4.07
C ALA A 71 8.98 18.83 4.22
N VAL A 72 10.14 18.75 3.54
CA VAL A 72 11.13 19.85 3.55
C VAL A 72 10.51 21.11 2.96
N LYS A 73 9.76 20.99 1.88
CA LYS A 73 9.08 22.13 1.23
C LYS A 73 8.02 22.77 2.13
N ALA A 74 7.30 21.98 2.92
CA ALA A 74 6.30 22.48 3.87
C ALA A 74 6.94 23.04 5.16
N HIS A 75 8.18 22.65 5.48
CA HIS A 75 8.82 23.01 6.73
C HIS A 75 9.07 24.54 6.86
N PRO A 76 8.70 25.17 8.00
CA PRO A 76 8.87 26.62 8.19
C PRO A 76 10.32 27.11 7.99
N THR A 77 11.29 26.28 8.40
CA THR A 77 12.72 26.62 8.32
C THR A 77 13.39 25.97 7.11
N PHE A 78 13.11 24.69 6.83
CA PHE A 78 13.86 23.91 5.84
C PHE A 78 13.38 24.13 4.39
N SER A 79 12.23 24.78 4.20
CA SER A 79 11.71 25.12 2.87
C SER A 79 12.70 25.92 2.00
N ARG A 80 13.68 26.60 2.60
CA ARG A 80 14.74 27.34 1.89
C ARG A 80 15.60 26.46 0.98
N ILE A 81 15.75 25.17 1.27
CA ILE A 81 16.52 24.23 0.43
C ILE A 81 15.65 23.38 -0.49
N ALA A 82 14.33 23.62 -0.52
CA ALA A 82 13.37 22.73 -1.20
C ALA A 82 13.66 22.52 -2.69
N ASP A 83 14.13 23.56 -3.38
CA ASP A 83 14.45 23.47 -4.81
C ASP A 83 15.79 22.76 -5.07
N GLU A 84 16.73 22.83 -4.13
CA GLU A 84 18.08 22.25 -4.27
C GLU A 84 18.11 20.75 -4.03
N ILE A 85 17.17 20.23 -3.24
CA ILE A 85 17.15 18.83 -2.82
C ILE A 85 16.48 17.88 -3.81
N GLN A 86 15.90 18.42 -4.89
CA GLN A 86 15.16 17.61 -5.86
C GLN A 86 16.08 16.59 -6.56
N ASN A 87 15.63 15.34 -6.60
CA ASN A 87 16.38 14.19 -7.14
C ASN A 87 17.64 13.82 -6.37
N LEU A 88 17.88 14.38 -5.18
CA LEU A 88 18.97 13.96 -4.32
C LEU A 88 18.57 12.72 -3.50
N PRO A 89 19.49 11.77 -3.28
CA PRO A 89 19.32 10.74 -2.26
C PRO A 89 18.91 11.33 -0.90
N GLU A 90 18.09 10.63 -0.15
CA GLU A 90 17.57 11.10 1.14
C GLU A 90 18.69 11.45 2.14
N ALA A 91 19.80 10.71 2.16
CA ALA A 91 21.00 11.01 2.93
C ALA A 91 21.63 12.36 2.55
N LYS A 92 21.59 12.72 1.26
CA LYS A 92 22.05 14.03 0.78
C LYS A 92 21.07 15.14 1.17
N VAL A 93 19.78 14.86 1.25
CA VAL A 93 18.81 15.82 1.81
C VAL A 93 19.12 16.10 3.29
N LEU A 94 19.33 15.06 4.09
CA LEU A 94 19.75 15.22 5.50
C LEU A 94 21.06 16.00 5.62
N GLU A 95 22.02 15.73 4.73
CA GLU A 95 23.28 16.48 4.67
C GLU A 95 23.05 17.97 4.40
N ARG A 96 22.18 18.31 3.43
CA ARG A 96 21.83 19.71 3.15
C ARG A 96 21.13 20.37 4.33
N ILE A 97 20.25 19.66 5.04
CA ILE A 97 19.61 20.16 6.26
C ILE A 97 20.69 20.48 7.31
N LEU A 98 21.59 19.53 7.55
CA LEU A 98 22.70 19.70 8.48
C LEU A 98 23.56 20.92 8.12
N ASP A 99 24.00 21.03 6.87
CA ASP A 99 24.96 22.06 6.46
C ASP A 99 24.40 23.48 6.42
N VAL A 100 23.09 23.62 6.13
CA VAL A 100 22.45 24.93 5.96
C VAL A 100 21.89 25.46 7.28
N PHE A 101 21.43 24.58 8.17
CA PHE A 101 20.69 24.97 9.37
C PHE A 101 21.41 24.68 10.68
N TYR A 102 22.47 23.88 10.66
CA TYR A 102 23.24 23.50 11.85
C TYR A 102 24.73 23.78 11.64
N ASP A 103 25.46 23.95 12.73
CA ASP A 103 26.92 24.13 12.68
C ASP A 103 27.60 22.77 12.68
N ARG A 104 27.91 22.28 11.47
CA ARG A 104 28.68 21.03 11.29
C ARG A 104 29.99 21.05 12.07
N SER A 105 30.67 22.20 12.18
CA SER A 105 31.95 22.29 12.86
C SER A 105 31.83 22.04 14.36
N LEU A 106 30.72 22.45 14.98
CA LEU A 106 30.44 22.14 16.39
C LEU A 106 30.20 20.65 16.61
N ILE A 107 29.54 19.98 15.66
CA ILE A 107 29.27 18.53 15.72
C ILE A 107 30.57 17.74 15.58
N THR A 108 31.45 18.15 14.67
CA THR A 108 32.70 17.42 14.38
C THR A 108 33.87 17.82 15.28
N LYS A 109 33.73 18.83 16.15
CA LYS A 109 34.85 19.38 16.95
C LYS A 109 35.56 18.36 17.85
N GLU A 110 34.86 17.31 18.29
CA GLU A 110 35.42 16.23 19.11
C GLU A 110 35.66 14.93 18.31
N GLY A 111 35.75 15.03 16.98
CA GLY A 111 36.12 13.92 16.11
C GLY A 111 34.96 13.07 15.61
N CYS A 112 33.70 13.50 15.79
CA CYS A 112 32.56 12.84 15.16
C CYS A 112 32.69 12.88 13.63
N ARG A 113 32.67 11.71 13.00
CA ARG A 113 32.74 11.55 11.54
C ARG A 113 31.33 11.46 10.97
N ILE A 114 31.01 12.36 10.04
CA ILE A 114 29.72 12.35 9.35
C ILE A 114 29.88 11.57 8.04
N LEU A 115 29.19 10.44 7.95
CA LEU A 115 29.22 9.51 6.84
C LEU A 115 27.87 9.52 6.12
N LEU A 116 27.88 9.23 4.82
CA LEU A 116 26.68 9.19 3.99
C LEU A 116 26.48 7.80 3.42
N GLU A 117 25.25 7.31 3.50
CA GLU A 117 24.79 6.13 2.79
C GLU A 117 23.66 6.54 1.82
N PRO A 118 23.98 6.85 0.55
CA PRO A 118 23.02 7.41 -0.41
C PRO A 118 22.46 6.40 -1.42
N ASN A 119 22.65 5.09 -1.21
CA ASN A 119 22.39 4.07 -2.24
C ASN A 119 21.23 3.12 -1.90
N SER A 120 20.82 3.04 -0.64
CA SER A 120 19.71 2.19 -0.20
C SER A 120 18.37 2.62 -0.79
N THR A 121 17.50 1.66 -1.12
CA THR A 121 16.17 1.95 -1.71
C THR A 121 15.01 1.55 -0.80
N ASN A 122 15.31 0.93 0.34
CA ASN A 122 14.34 0.42 1.31
C ASN A 122 15.02 0.14 2.66
N CYS A 123 14.22 -0.04 3.73
CA CYS A 123 14.73 -0.21 5.10
C CYS A 123 15.70 -1.38 5.30
N GLY A 124 15.55 -2.49 4.59
CA GLY A 124 16.49 -3.63 4.69
C GLY A 124 17.86 -3.28 4.10
N GLN A 125 17.87 -2.54 2.99
CA GLN A 125 19.10 -2.01 2.40
C GLN A 125 19.73 -0.92 3.25
N ASN A 126 18.95 -0.08 3.93
CA ASN A 126 19.48 0.92 4.86
C ASN A 126 20.45 0.28 5.86
N ALA A 127 20.04 -0.84 6.48
CA ALA A 127 20.86 -1.55 7.46
C ALA A 127 22.16 -2.12 6.83
N SER A 128 22.03 -2.93 5.78
CA SER A 128 23.18 -3.57 5.14
C SER A 128 24.15 -2.60 4.47
N PHE A 129 23.67 -1.46 3.95
CA PHE A 129 24.53 -0.46 3.33
C PHE A 129 25.17 0.47 4.37
N CYS A 130 24.49 0.76 5.48
CA CYS A 130 25.12 1.44 6.62
C CYS A 130 26.29 0.65 7.17
N HIS A 131 26.14 -0.68 7.30
CA HIS A 131 27.24 -1.56 7.68
C HIS A 131 28.45 -1.41 6.76
N LYS A 132 28.24 -1.44 5.43
CA LYS A 132 29.32 -1.24 4.45
C LYS A 132 29.99 0.13 4.59
N VAL A 133 29.22 1.21 4.76
CA VAL A 133 29.76 2.56 4.93
C VAL A 133 30.60 2.67 6.22
N LEU A 134 30.18 2.02 7.30
CA LEU A 134 30.95 1.96 8.55
C LEU A 134 32.22 1.14 8.38
N ASP A 135 32.16 0.00 7.69
CA ASP A 135 33.32 -0.84 7.42
C ASP A 135 34.38 -0.12 6.57
N GLU A 136 33.95 0.54 5.49
CA GLU A 136 34.79 1.36 4.61
C GLU A 136 35.41 2.55 5.35
N ALA A 137 34.70 3.08 6.36
CA ALA A 137 35.21 4.10 7.25
C ALA A 137 36.23 3.54 8.28
N GLY A 138 36.46 2.23 8.36
CA GLY A 138 37.34 1.60 9.35
C GLY A 138 36.70 1.47 10.73
N LEU A 139 35.36 1.52 10.81
CA LEU A 139 34.56 1.32 12.02
C LEU A 139 33.89 -0.07 12.00
N GLN A 140 34.70 -1.09 11.72
CA GLN A 140 34.26 -2.48 11.63
C GLN A 140 33.88 -2.96 13.04
N ALA A 141 32.60 -3.23 13.28
CA ALA A 141 32.01 -3.62 14.57
C ALA A 141 32.01 -2.53 15.67
N PRO A 142 31.19 -1.46 15.54
CA PRO A 142 30.91 -0.59 16.68
C PRO A 142 30.31 -1.41 17.83
N ARG A 143 30.68 -1.15 19.10
CA ARG A 143 30.08 -1.91 20.21
C ARG A 143 28.63 -1.52 20.45
N THR A 144 28.31 -0.25 20.21
CA THR A 144 26.97 0.31 20.35
C THR A 144 26.58 1.11 19.11
N CYS A 145 25.38 0.85 18.60
CA CYS A 145 24.81 1.57 17.47
C CYS A 145 23.38 1.98 17.82
N ILE A 146 23.12 3.29 17.84
CA ILE A 146 21.76 3.83 17.98
C ILE A 146 21.18 4.06 16.59
N VAL A 147 19.97 3.56 16.37
CA VAL A 147 19.22 3.77 15.13
C VAL A 147 18.07 4.74 15.39
N ILE A 148 17.99 5.77 14.55
CA ILE A 148 16.94 6.78 14.53
C ILE A 148 16.20 6.64 13.21
N GLN A 149 14.88 6.58 13.27
CA GLN A 149 13.99 6.34 12.15
C GLN A 149 12.60 6.94 12.46
N ASP A 150 11.77 7.09 11.43
CA ASP A 150 10.32 7.24 11.56
C ASP A 150 9.77 6.27 12.64
N PRO A 151 9.08 6.77 13.70
CA PRO A 151 8.57 5.92 14.78
C PRO A 151 7.69 4.76 14.31
N THR A 152 6.95 4.91 13.21
CA THR A 152 6.09 3.84 12.69
C THR A 152 6.90 2.66 12.14
N MET A 153 8.13 2.90 11.66
CA MET A 153 8.99 1.89 11.03
C MET A 153 10.20 1.51 11.90
N MET A 154 10.32 2.07 13.12
CA MET A 154 11.50 1.92 13.98
C MET A 154 11.81 0.45 14.28
N LEU A 155 10.84 -0.30 14.81
CA LEU A 155 11.03 -1.69 15.20
C LEU A 155 11.52 -2.56 14.03
N ARG A 156 10.92 -2.40 12.83
CA ARG A 156 11.35 -3.13 11.63
C ARG A 156 12.74 -2.72 11.17
N THR A 157 13.07 -1.43 11.23
CA THR A 157 14.42 -0.96 10.89
C THR A 157 15.45 -1.52 11.85
N LYS A 158 15.22 -1.46 13.16
CA LYS A 158 16.10 -2.08 14.16
C LYS A 158 16.29 -3.57 13.93
N ALA A 159 15.20 -4.32 13.69
CA ALA A 159 15.29 -5.74 13.38
C ALA A 159 16.13 -6.01 12.10
N SER A 160 16.03 -5.12 11.10
CA SER A 160 16.88 -5.20 9.89
C SER A 160 18.37 -4.96 10.21
N PHE A 161 18.68 -4.05 11.15
CA PHE A 161 20.04 -3.88 11.66
C PHE A 161 20.50 -5.12 12.41
N GLN A 162 19.71 -5.66 13.33
CA GLN A 162 20.07 -6.90 14.04
C GLN A 162 20.37 -8.06 13.07
N LYS A 163 19.55 -8.21 12.01
CA LYS A 163 19.80 -9.19 10.94
C LYS A 163 21.16 -8.98 10.27
N THR A 164 21.50 -7.73 9.96
CA THR A 164 22.75 -7.36 9.27
C THR A 164 23.99 -7.73 10.10
N TYR A 165 23.90 -7.66 11.43
CA TYR A 165 25.01 -7.94 12.34
C TYR A 165 24.99 -9.38 12.91
N GLU A 166 24.11 -10.26 12.45
CA GLU A 166 23.93 -11.60 13.05
C GLU A 166 25.18 -12.49 12.93
N ASP A 167 25.92 -12.36 11.82
CA ASP A 167 27.11 -13.16 11.52
C ASP A 167 28.43 -12.48 11.95
N VAL A 168 28.35 -11.30 12.61
CA VAL A 168 29.53 -10.55 13.02
C VAL A 168 30.09 -11.13 14.33
N GLN A 169 31.38 -11.45 14.35
CA GLN A 169 32.05 -12.16 15.45
C GLN A 169 31.98 -11.44 16.81
N SER A 170 31.85 -10.12 16.82
CA SER A 170 31.59 -9.31 18.02
C SER A 170 30.20 -8.68 17.89
N PRO A 171 29.23 -9.03 18.75
CA PRO A 171 27.87 -8.56 18.60
C PRO A 171 27.79 -7.05 18.87
N THR A 172 27.37 -6.30 17.85
CA THR A 172 26.99 -4.89 17.99
C THR A 172 25.69 -4.79 18.76
N SER A 173 25.66 -4.00 19.85
CA SER A 173 24.42 -3.67 20.54
C SER A 173 23.64 -2.63 19.74
N ILE A 174 22.57 -3.06 19.06
CA ILE A 174 21.65 -2.19 18.31
C ILE A 174 20.52 -1.73 19.21
N THR A 175 20.41 -0.41 19.44
CA THR A 175 19.29 0.20 20.17
C THR A 175 18.54 1.20 19.30
N SER A 176 17.25 1.38 19.58
CA SER A 176 16.35 2.28 18.86
C SER A 176 16.10 3.56 19.67
N CYS A 177 16.09 4.69 18.97
CA CYS A 177 15.72 5.99 19.51
C CYS A 177 14.75 6.68 18.52
N PRO A 178 13.42 6.52 18.68
CA PRO A 178 12.43 7.14 17.79
C PRO A 178 12.29 8.65 18.00
N VAL A 179 12.99 9.21 19.00
CA VAL A 179 12.89 10.61 19.48
C VAL A 179 11.57 10.90 20.20
N PHE A 180 10.45 10.35 19.74
CA PHE A 180 9.15 10.45 20.39
C PHE A 180 8.28 9.23 20.06
N VAL A 181 7.18 9.07 20.80
CA VAL A 181 6.15 8.06 20.52
C VAL A 181 4.89 8.77 20.04
N PRO A 182 4.43 8.56 18.79
CA PRO A 182 3.21 9.18 18.30
C PRO A 182 1.99 8.70 19.09
N ARG A 183 1.11 9.62 19.47
CA ARG A 183 -0.13 9.29 20.18
C ARG A 183 -1.31 9.95 19.50
N MET A 184 -2.41 9.22 19.41
CA MET A 184 -3.70 9.71 19.00
C MET A 184 -4.54 10.10 20.21
N GLN A 185 -5.40 11.08 20.02
CA GLN A 185 -6.39 11.54 20.98
C GLN A 185 -7.73 11.83 20.29
N LEU A 186 -8.79 11.97 21.09
CA LEU A 186 -10.05 12.54 20.62
C LEU A 186 -10.05 14.04 20.93
N SER A 187 -10.35 14.85 19.93
CA SER A 187 -10.62 16.27 20.08
C SER A 187 -11.93 16.50 20.84
N GLN A 188 -12.20 17.76 21.21
CA GLN A 188 -13.42 18.13 21.94
C GLN A 188 -14.71 17.82 21.17
N ASP A 189 -14.66 17.86 19.83
CA ASP A 189 -15.74 17.50 18.91
C ASP A 189 -15.82 15.99 18.61
N GLY A 190 -14.96 15.17 19.24
CA GLY A 190 -14.94 13.72 19.05
C GLY A 190 -14.22 13.27 17.78
N THR A 191 -13.47 14.15 17.13
CA THR A 191 -12.64 13.81 15.97
C THR A 191 -11.33 13.18 16.44
N LEU A 192 -10.91 12.12 15.76
CA LEU A 192 -9.64 11.48 16.04
C LEU A 192 -8.48 12.31 15.46
N GLU A 193 -7.50 12.66 16.28
CA GLU A 193 -6.37 13.53 15.92
C GLU A 193 -5.04 13.02 16.46
N LEU A 194 -3.95 13.32 15.76
CA LEU A 194 -2.59 13.03 16.20
C LEU A 194 -2.13 14.13 17.17
N CYS A 195 -1.56 13.74 18.30
CA CYS A 195 -1.01 14.68 19.26
C CYS A 195 0.17 15.43 18.63
N PRO A 196 0.21 16.78 18.72
CA PRO A 196 1.34 17.54 18.23
C PRO A 196 2.58 17.25 19.09
N VAL A 197 3.70 16.95 18.43
CA VAL A 197 5.00 16.70 19.08
C VAL A 197 5.76 18.00 19.29
N SER A 198 5.62 18.95 18.35
CA SER A 198 6.19 20.29 18.41
C SER A 198 5.27 21.27 17.69
N THR A 199 5.33 22.55 18.06
CA THR A 199 4.61 23.64 17.39
C THR A 199 5.08 23.89 15.95
N THR A 200 6.25 23.39 15.57
CA THR A 200 6.87 23.66 14.25
C THR A 200 6.90 22.46 13.32
N CYS A 201 6.53 21.26 13.78
CA CYS A 201 6.68 20.04 13.01
C CYS A 201 5.35 19.52 12.47
N GLU A 202 5.20 19.56 11.14
CA GLU A 202 4.18 18.78 10.44
C GLU A 202 4.61 17.30 10.43
N GLN A 203 3.81 16.47 11.10
CA GLN A 203 3.96 15.01 11.12
C GLN A 203 3.22 14.39 9.90
N TRP A 204 2.87 13.12 9.97
CA TRP A 204 1.97 12.49 9.00
C TRP A 204 0.56 13.10 9.08
N SER A 205 -0.17 13.06 7.96
CA SER A 205 -1.62 13.12 8.05
C SER A 205 -2.13 11.92 8.86
N LYS A 206 -3.28 12.09 9.52
CA LYS A 206 -3.94 11.00 10.27
C LYS A 206 -4.06 9.72 9.44
N ASP A 207 -4.56 9.84 8.22
CA ASP A 207 -4.79 8.68 7.35
C ASP A 207 -3.48 8.00 6.99
N ARG A 208 -2.41 8.78 6.72
CA ARG A 208 -1.09 8.23 6.43
C ARG A 208 -0.48 7.53 7.64
N PHE A 209 -0.62 8.10 8.82
CA PHE A 209 -0.17 7.46 10.07
C PHE A 209 -0.86 6.11 10.27
N LEU A 210 -2.18 6.05 10.13
CA LEU A 210 -2.95 4.82 10.24
C LEU A 210 -2.56 3.80 9.17
N GLU A 211 -2.33 4.22 7.92
CA GLU A 211 -1.82 3.33 6.86
C GLU A 211 -0.47 2.71 7.20
N LEU A 212 0.45 3.50 7.77
CA LEU A 212 1.78 3.05 8.14
C LEU A 212 1.71 2.00 9.24
N ILE A 213 1.12 2.32 10.40
CA ILE A 213 1.07 1.39 11.54
C ILE A 213 0.33 0.10 11.21
N MET A 214 -0.76 0.18 10.42
CA MET A 214 -1.51 -1.00 10.00
C MET A 214 -0.74 -1.86 9.01
N GLY A 215 0.16 -1.26 8.22
CA GLY A 215 1.01 -1.95 7.28
C GLY A 215 2.25 -2.61 7.90
N GLU A 216 2.69 -2.15 9.07
CA GLU A 216 3.91 -2.63 9.73
C GLU A 216 3.71 -3.94 10.49
N ILE A 217 2.59 -4.11 11.20
CA ILE A 217 2.31 -5.35 11.94
C ILE A 217 2.36 -6.60 11.03
N PRO A 218 1.70 -6.65 9.85
CA PRO A 218 1.83 -7.80 8.95
C PRO A 218 3.24 -8.05 8.43
N ARG A 219 4.09 -7.02 8.35
CA ARG A 219 5.50 -7.18 7.96
C ARG A 219 6.31 -7.79 9.08
N LEU A 220 6.02 -7.44 10.34
CA LEU A 220 6.74 -7.94 11.51
C LEU A 220 6.36 -9.38 11.87
N ARG A 221 5.16 -9.84 11.51
CA ARG A 221 4.72 -11.22 11.77
C ARG A 221 5.71 -12.23 11.21
N ASP A 222 6.04 -13.24 12.00
CA ASP A 222 6.85 -14.36 11.55
C ASP A 222 5.96 -15.49 11.02
N ASP A 223 5.31 -15.23 9.90
CA ASP A 223 4.50 -16.17 9.15
C ASP A 223 4.92 -16.17 7.66
N LYS A 224 4.25 -16.99 6.84
CA LYS A 224 4.52 -17.13 5.40
C LYS A 224 4.47 -15.82 4.59
N ASP A 225 3.76 -14.80 5.07
CA ASP A 225 3.53 -13.54 4.38
C ASP A 225 4.38 -12.39 4.94
N GLY A 226 4.84 -12.51 6.20
CA GLY A 226 5.66 -11.52 6.89
C GLY A 226 7.17 -11.63 6.62
N TYR A 227 7.95 -10.79 7.29
CA TYR A 227 9.38 -10.59 6.98
C TYR A 227 10.32 -11.45 7.83
N GLY A 228 9.80 -12.15 8.84
CA GLY A 228 10.57 -13.05 9.68
C GLY A 228 11.05 -14.32 8.94
N PRO A 229 11.79 -15.20 9.65
CA PRO A 229 12.34 -16.45 9.10
C PRO A 229 11.32 -17.38 8.42
N GLN A 230 10.07 -17.43 8.88
CA GLN A 230 9.01 -18.28 8.30
C GLN A 230 8.41 -17.70 7.01
N GLY A 231 8.70 -16.44 6.70
CA GLY A 231 8.23 -15.73 5.52
C GLY A 231 9.37 -15.36 4.58
N ARG A 232 9.71 -14.07 4.56
CA ARG A 232 10.72 -13.52 3.63
C ARG A 232 12.15 -13.62 4.14
N GLY A 233 12.39 -13.83 5.43
CA GLY A 233 13.73 -13.90 6.03
C GLY A 233 14.52 -12.59 5.97
N PHE A 234 13.84 -11.44 5.89
CA PHE A 234 14.48 -10.12 5.83
C PHE A 234 14.85 -9.55 7.20
N ILE A 235 14.17 -10.00 8.25
CA ILE A 235 14.42 -9.65 9.65
C ILE A 235 14.48 -10.93 10.49
N PRO A 236 15.10 -10.90 11.70
CA PRO A 236 14.95 -11.98 12.66
C PRO A 236 13.47 -12.13 13.09
N HIS A 237 13.19 -13.18 13.85
CA HIS A 237 11.91 -13.31 14.52
C HIS A 237 11.65 -12.09 15.42
N VAL A 238 10.40 -11.60 15.40
CA VAL A 238 9.93 -10.53 16.29
C VAL A 238 8.71 -11.07 17.03
N ASP A 239 8.81 -11.12 18.36
CA ASP A 239 7.68 -11.47 19.23
C ASP A 239 6.67 -10.32 19.24
N ILE A 240 5.51 -10.51 18.60
CA ILE A 240 4.41 -9.55 18.65
C ILE A 240 3.47 -9.94 19.80
N PRO A 241 3.26 -9.07 20.80
CA PRO A 241 2.35 -9.34 21.91
C PRO A 241 0.91 -9.61 21.46
N ASP A 242 0.21 -10.52 22.16
CA ASP A 242 -1.17 -10.91 21.85
C ASP A 242 -2.15 -9.72 21.88
N ASP A 243 -1.92 -8.75 22.76
CA ASP A 243 -2.75 -7.55 22.87
C ASP A 243 -2.56 -6.59 21.69
N VAL A 244 -1.33 -6.47 21.16
CA VAL A 244 -0.99 -5.75 19.91
C VAL A 244 -1.67 -6.44 18.72
N GLU A 245 -1.60 -7.77 18.62
CA GLU A 245 -2.28 -8.53 17.55
C GLU A 245 -3.80 -8.37 17.61
N ALA A 246 -4.37 -8.42 18.82
CA ALA A 246 -5.79 -8.22 19.04
C ALA A 246 -6.22 -6.78 18.70
N ALA A 247 -5.41 -5.77 19.05
CA ALA A 247 -5.65 -4.37 18.68
C ALA A 247 -5.62 -4.19 17.16
N TRP A 248 -4.60 -4.71 16.48
CA TRP A 248 -4.50 -4.65 15.02
C TRP A 248 -5.72 -5.31 14.36
N SER A 249 -6.13 -6.48 14.85
CA SER A 249 -7.28 -7.21 14.31
C SER A 249 -8.59 -6.42 14.44
N ARG A 250 -8.80 -5.74 15.58
CA ARG A 250 -9.97 -4.87 15.78
C ARG A 250 -9.96 -3.69 14.80
N LEU A 251 -8.81 -3.05 14.60
CA LEU A 251 -8.68 -1.92 13.68
C LEU A 251 -8.86 -2.35 12.22
N GLU A 252 -8.37 -3.51 11.82
CA GLU A 252 -8.55 -4.03 10.46
C GLU A 252 -10.02 -4.36 10.17
N ILE A 253 -10.74 -4.91 11.15
CA ILE A 253 -12.19 -5.13 11.06
C ILE A 253 -12.93 -3.79 10.94
N MET A 254 -12.52 -2.73 11.67
CA MET A 254 -13.15 -1.42 11.53
C MET A 254 -12.91 -0.81 10.13
N LYS A 255 -11.69 -0.95 9.60
CA LYS A 255 -11.31 -0.45 8.27
C LYS A 255 -12.07 -1.15 7.15
N THR A 256 -12.13 -2.49 7.20
CA THR A 256 -12.88 -3.31 6.23
C THR A 256 -14.40 -3.25 6.45
N GLY A 257 -14.81 -3.10 7.71
CA GLY A 257 -16.16 -2.87 8.16
C GLY A 257 -16.73 -1.57 7.62
N SER A 258 -15.97 -0.47 7.59
CA SER A 258 -16.38 0.80 6.98
C SER A 258 -16.65 0.70 5.47
N LEU A 259 -16.07 -0.28 4.78
CA LEU A 259 -16.40 -0.62 3.39
C LEU A 259 -17.61 -1.57 3.27
N SER A 260 -17.99 -2.24 4.35
CA SER A 260 -19.15 -3.15 4.43
C SER A 260 -20.37 -2.59 5.19
N THR A 261 -20.26 -1.42 5.84
CA THR A 261 -21.39 -0.81 6.59
C THR A 261 -22.51 -0.33 5.68
N VAL A 262 -22.30 -0.25 4.37
CA VAL A 262 -23.38 -0.04 3.39
C VAL A 262 -24.19 -1.33 3.14
N THR A 263 -23.65 -2.51 3.44
CA THR A 263 -24.29 -3.80 3.13
C THR A 263 -24.88 -4.49 4.38
N LEU A 264 -24.30 -4.30 5.57
CA LEU A 264 -24.73 -5.06 6.77
C LEU A 264 -25.73 -4.31 7.68
N LEU A 265 -25.79 -2.97 7.62
CA LEU A 265 -26.74 -2.18 8.43
C LEU A 265 -28.18 -2.24 7.87
N MET A 266 -28.36 -2.61 6.60
CA MET A 266 -29.66 -2.81 5.97
C MET A 266 -30.35 -4.12 6.38
N PHE A 267 -29.61 -5.10 6.94
CA PHE A 267 -30.17 -6.41 7.31
C PHE A 267 -30.54 -6.56 8.78
N ARG A 268 -30.15 -5.62 9.67
CA ARG A 268 -30.49 -5.68 11.11
C ARG A 268 -31.61 -4.75 11.55
N GLN A 269 -32.05 -3.79 10.72
CA GLN A 269 -33.17 -2.90 11.05
C GLN A 269 -34.53 -3.37 10.51
N ALA A 270 -34.58 -4.48 9.77
CA ALA A 270 -35.82 -5.01 9.19
C ALA A 270 -36.56 -6.05 10.06
N LEU A 271 -36.15 -6.31 11.32
CA LEU A 271 -36.77 -7.36 12.15
C LEU A 271 -37.24 -6.95 13.55
N THR A 272 -37.19 -5.67 13.94
CA THR A 272 -37.83 -5.24 15.20
C THR A 272 -38.36 -3.81 15.10
N ALA A 273 -39.64 -3.66 14.72
CA ALA A 273 -40.53 -2.63 15.25
C ALA A 273 -41.93 -2.76 14.61
N THR A 274 -42.81 -3.52 15.26
CA THR A 274 -44.25 -3.32 15.13
C THR A 274 -44.76 -2.52 16.33
N SER A 275 -45.64 -1.56 16.02
CA SER A 275 -46.70 -1.02 16.88
C SER A 275 -46.35 0.12 17.83
N SER A 276 -46.71 1.35 17.43
CA SER A 276 -47.67 2.16 18.19
C SER A 276 -48.26 3.29 17.35
N VAL A 277 -49.48 3.64 17.70
CA VAL A 277 -50.53 4.30 16.92
C VAL A 277 -50.75 5.75 17.42
N ARG A 278 -51.13 6.65 16.48
CA ARG A 278 -51.79 7.98 16.63
C ARG A 278 -50.95 9.12 17.26
N CYS A 279 -51.12 10.40 16.95
CA CYS A 279 -52.15 11.14 16.20
C CYS A 279 -51.55 12.44 15.62
N ILE A 280 -52.23 12.98 14.60
CA ILE A 280 -51.98 14.23 13.87
C ILE A 280 -52.40 15.44 14.74
N PRO A 281 -51.91 16.67 14.46
CA PRO A 281 -52.78 17.62 13.77
C PRO A 281 -52.10 18.41 12.64
N SER A 282 -52.93 18.73 11.64
CA SER A 282 -52.68 19.56 10.47
C SER A 282 -52.47 21.03 10.82
N SER A 283 -51.56 21.70 10.11
CA SER A 283 -51.86 22.91 9.30
C SER A 283 -50.57 23.59 8.84
N ALA A 284 -50.38 23.76 7.54
CA ALA A 284 -50.12 25.06 6.90
C ALA A 284 -49.78 24.87 5.41
N ILE A 285 -50.52 25.63 4.61
CA ILE A 285 -50.53 25.69 3.14
C ILE A 285 -49.49 26.73 2.67
N ALA A 286 -49.15 26.64 1.38
CA ALA A 286 -48.49 27.66 0.53
C ALA A 286 -46.95 27.54 0.46
N SER A 287 -46.26 27.58 -0.70
CA SER A 287 -46.64 27.99 -2.05
C SER A 287 -45.70 27.32 -3.07
N ALA A 288 -46.28 26.94 -4.21
CA ALA A 288 -45.56 26.54 -5.41
C ALA A 288 -45.06 27.78 -6.18
N SER A 289 -43.81 27.75 -6.63
CA SER A 289 -43.32 28.61 -7.69
C SER A 289 -42.65 27.75 -8.78
N LYS A 290 -42.88 28.17 -10.02
CA LYS A 290 -42.82 27.41 -11.27
C LYS A 290 -41.53 27.68 -12.05
N PHE A 291 -41.27 26.76 -12.99
CA PHE A 291 -40.52 26.85 -14.26
C PHE A 291 -39.02 26.53 -14.26
N PRO A 292 -38.44 26.12 -15.41
CA PRO A 292 -38.97 25.20 -16.43
C PRO A 292 -37.98 24.11 -16.87
N THR A 293 -38.55 23.01 -17.33
CA THR A 293 -37.90 21.91 -18.04
C THR A 293 -37.49 22.36 -19.45
N SER A 294 -36.19 22.38 -19.76
CA SER A 294 -35.69 22.43 -21.14
C SER A 294 -35.26 21.03 -21.56
N ARG A 295 -36.03 20.43 -22.46
CA ARG A 295 -35.79 19.12 -23.08
C ARG A 295 -35.34 19.40 -24.52
N ALA A 296 -34.07 19.11 -24.84
CA ALA A 296 -33.57 19.12 -26.21
C ALA A 296 -33.69 17.71 -26.82
N PRO A 297 -34.21 17.55 -28.05
CA PRO A 297 -34.34 16.26 -28.71
C PRO A 297 -33.09 15.96 -29.57
N TRP A 298 -32.41 14.85 -29.28
CA TRP A 298 -31.42 14.28 -30.19
C TRP A 298 -32.07 13.11 -30.93
N HIS A 299 -32.45 13.33 -32.18
CA HIS A 299 -32.82 12.28 -33.11
C HIS A 299 -31.54 11.72 -33.74
N LEU A 300 -31.30 10.42 -33.64
CA LEU A 300 -30.29 9.71 -34.43
C LEU A 300 -31.00 8.68 -35.31
N THR A 301 -31.05 9.01 -36.60
CA THR A 301 -31.52 8.15 -37.68
C THR A 301 -30.57 6.98 -37.86
N THR A 302 -31.09 5.76 -37.74
CA THR A 302 -30.36 4.52 -38.05
C THR A 302 -30.49 4.24 -39.55
N THR A 303 -29.39 4.29 -40.30
CA THR A 303 -29.30 3.74 -41.65
C THR A 303 -28.40 2.50 -41.63
N LEU A 304 -29.03 1.34 -41.85
CA LEU A 304 -28.40 0.05 -42.05
C LEU A 304 -27.77 -0.02 -43.45
N GLN A 305 -26.49 -0.38 -43.55
CA GLN A 305 -25.87 -0.87 -44.79
C GLN A 305 -25.27 -2.27 -44.56
N PRO A 306 -25.43 -3.22 -45.51
CA PRO A 306 -25.04 -4.61 -45.37
C PRO A 306 -23.52 -4.86 -45.63
N PRO A 307 -22.98 -6.00 -45.17
CA PRO A 307 -21.54 -6.24 -45.14
C PRO A 307 -21.00 -6.79 -46.47
N THR A 308 -19.95 -6.16 -47.00
CA THR A 308 -19.18 -6.70 -48.13
C THR A 308 -18.10 -7.66 -47.63
N GLN A 309 -18.15 -8.91 -48.09
CA GLN A 309 -17.15 -9.95 -47.85
C GLN A 309 -15.78 -9.53 -48.41
N ARG A 310 -14.70 -9.71 -47.64
CA ARG A 310 -13.33 -9.81 -48.18
C ARG A 310 -12.71 -11.14 -47.75
N THR A 311 -12.39 -11.92 -48.77
CA THR A 311 -11.69 -13.19 -48.79
C THR A 311 -10.27 -13.05 -48.23
N PHE A 312 -9.89 -13.93 -47.30
CA PHE A 312 -8.50 -14.11 -46.87
C PHE A 312 -7.87 -15.22 -47.71
N THR A 313 -6.76 -14.92 -48.38
CA THR A 313 -5.93 -15.90 -49.08
C THR A 313 -5.03 -16.63 -48.08
N THR A 314 -5.18 -17.94 -48.03
CA THR A 314 -4.41 -18.86 -47.19
C THR A 314 -3.08 -19.20 -47.89
N THR A 315 -1.96 -18.68 -47.40
CA THR A 315 -0.63 -19.11 -47.87
C THR A 315 -0.15 -20.28 -47.01
N SER A 316 0.13 -21.42 -47.64
CA SER A 316 0.65 -22.64 -47.00
C SER A 316 2.07 -22.47 -46.44
N PRO A 317 2.42 -23.03 -45.28
CA PRO A 317 3.77 -22.95 -44.73
C PRO A 317 4.71 -23.95 -45.43
N THR A 318 5.87 -23.45 -45.87
CA THR A 318 6.99 -24.27 -46.34
C THR A 318 7.78 -24.84 -45.15
N PRO A 319 8.25 -26.10 -45.22
CA PRO A 319 9.04 -26.70 -44.15
C PRO A 319 10.50 -26.20 -44.18
N PHE A 320 11.00 -25.74 -43.03
CA PHE A 320 12.41 -25.39 -42.84
C PHE A 320 13.29 -26.66 -42.84
N LYS A 321 14.24 -26.74 -43.77
CA LYS A 321 15.38 -27.67 -43.70
C LYS A 321 16.54 -27.00 -42.93
N PRO A 322 17.24 -27.70 -42.01
CA PRO A 322 18.41 -27.16 -41.36
C PRO A 322 19.63 -27.34 -42.27
N THR A 323 20.20 -26.24 -42.75
CA THR A 323 21.52 -26.25 -43.41
C THR A 323 22.59 -26.01 -42.35
N LEU A 324 23.48 -26.98 -42.17
CA LEU A 324 24.71 -26.83 -41.40
C LEU A 324 25.64 -25.89 -42.20
N SER A 325 25.87 -24.67 -41.72
CA SER A 325 26.87 -23.76 -42.28
C SER A 325 27.65 -23.11 -41.15
N THR A 326 28.88 -23.59 -41.01
CA THR A 326 29.93 -23.07 -40.15
C THR A 326 30.46 -21.79 -40.77
N GLN A 327 29.97 -20.63 -40.33
CA GLN A 327 30.72 -19.38 -40.47
C GLN A 327 30.69 -18.59 -39.16
N GLU A 328 31.88 -18.41 -38.59
CA GLU A 328 32.13 -17.62 -37.41
C GLU A 328 31.97 -16.13 -37.72
N SER A 329 31.15 -15.45 -36.92
CA SER A 329 31.01 -13.98 -36.94
C SER A 329 32.14 -13.34 -36.12
N PRO A 330 32.75 -12.24 -36.58
CA PRO A 330 33.90 -11.60 -35.92
C PRO A 330 33.56 -10.91 -34.59
N PHE A 331 32.30 -10.98 -34.13
CA PHE A 331 31.85 -10.37 -32.87
C PHE A 331 31.57 -11.38 -31.74
N ARG A 332 32.02 -12.64 -31.88
CA ARG A 332 31.83 -13.67 -30.86
C ARG A 332 33.04 -13.74 -29.93
N MET A 333 33.02 -12.97 -28.84
CA MET A 333 33.93 -13.25 -27.72
C MET A 333 33.39 -14.43 -26.91
N SER A 334 34.24 -15.45 -26.76
CA SER A 334 34.03 -16.63 -25.94
C SER A 334 33.89 -16.23 -24.47
N THR A 335 32.75 -16.55 -23.87
CA THR A 335 32.53 -16.42 -22.43
C THR A 335 32.64 -17.81 -21.82
N THR A 336 33.73 -18.04 -21.08
CA THR A 336 33.90 -19.17 -20.18
C THR A 336 32.86 -19.07 -19.07
N LYS A 337 32.09 -20.15 -18.85
CA LYS A 337 31.18 -20.29 -17.71
C LYS A 337 32.00 -20.56 -16.44
N PRO A 338 31.82 -19.82 -15.34
CA PRO A 338 32.11 -20.35 -14.03
C PRO A 338 30.89 -21.15 -13.54
N THR A 339 31.07 -22.45 -13.34
CA THR A 339 30.24 -23.25 -12.43
C THR A 339 30.54 -22.80 -11.01
N ASN A 340 29.60 -22.15 -10.34
CA ASN A 340 29.61 -22.04 -8.89
C ASN A 340 28.18 -22.19 -8.35
N THR A 341 28.02 -23.18 -7.48
CA THR A 341 26.82 -23.48 -6.71
C THR A 341 26.86 -22.60 -5.45
N ALA A 342 26.13 -21.49 -5.46
CA ALA A 342 25.87 -20.66 -4.27
C ALA A 342 24.35 -20.50 -4.11
N PRO A 343 23.81 -20.44 -2.87
CA PRO A 343 22.38 -20.17 -2.68
C PRO A 343 22.03 -18.78 -3.24
N PRO A 344 20.83 -18.62 -3.82
CA PRO A 344 20.47 -17.42 -4.57
C PRO A 344 20.50 -16.20 -3.65
N SER A 345 21.26 -15.18 -4.04
CA SER A 345 21.29 -13.89 -3.37
C SER A 345 20.03 -13.08 -3.72
N PHE A 346 19.81 -12.02 -2.93
CA PHE A 346 18.70 -11.06 -2.98
C PHE A 346 18.28 -10.56 -4.38
N ASP A 347 19.13 -10.68 -5.40
CA ASP A 347 18.90 -10.15 -6.75
C ASP A 347 18.26 -11.14 -7.74
N ASP A 348 18.30 -12.45 -7.50
CA ASP A 348 18.04 -13.46 -8.55
C ASP A 348 16.55 -13.72 -8.85
N ILE A 349 15.63 -13.28 -7.97
CA ILE A 349 14.20 -13.59 -8.14
C ILE A 349 13.49 -12.56 -9.04
N TYR A 350 14.02 -11.34 -9.16
CA TYR A 350 13.39 -10.27 -9.94
C TYR A 350 14.15 -9.85 -11.20
N TYR A 351 15.44 -10.18 -11.29
CA TYR A 351 16.22 -9.94 -12.50
C TYR A 351 16.33 -11.23 -13.30
N SER A 352 16.05 -11.16 -14.61
CA SER A 352 16.47 -12.25 -15.47
C SER A 352 18.00 -12.39 -15.34
N PRO A 353 18.56 -13.61 -15.27
CA PRO A 353 20.02 -13.84 -15.21
C PRO A 353 20.77 -13.27 -16.42
N TYR A 354 20.04 -12.73 -17.40
CA TYR A 354 20.52 -11.96 -18.52
C TYR A 354 20.41 -10.46 -18.22
N GLN A 355 21.54 -9.78 -18.07
CA GLN A 355 21.54 -8.32 -18.09
C GLN A 355 21.04 -7.82 -19.45
N PRO A 356 20.10 -6.88 -19.50
CA PRO A 356 19.63 -6.33 -20.76
C PRO A 356 20.78 -5.58 -21.44
N LYS A 357 21.16 -6.04 -22.65
CA LYS A 357 22.21 -5.43 -23.49
C LYS A 357 21.97 -3.94 -23.82
N ARG A 358 20.80 -3.39 -23.46
CA ARG A 358 20.36 -2.01 -23.71
C ARG A 358 19.58 -1.50 -22.50
N GLN A 359 19.93 -0.32 -22.01
CA GLN A 359 19.26 0.34 -20.88
C GLN A 359 17.83 0.77 -21.26
N TRP A 360 16.87 0.56 -20.37
CA TRP A 360 15.47 0.96 -20.49
C TRP A 360 15.08 1.81 -19.28
N PRO A 361 14.23 2.85 -19.41
CA PRO A 361 13.62 3.38 -20.63
C PRO A 361 14.65 4.06 -21.55
N PRO A 362 14.47 3.99 -22.88
CA PRO A 362 15.36 4.67 -23.81
C PRO A 362 15.23 6.18 -23.62
N ASP A 363 16.33 6.91 -23.74
CA ASP A 363 16.32 8.37 -23.68
C ASP A 363 15.46 8.92 -24.82
N MET A 364 14.25 9.37 -24.46
CA MET A 364 13.24 9.82 -25.42
C MET A 364 13.69 11.08 -26.15
N SER A 365 14.54 11.91 -25.52
CA SER A 365 15.04 13.16 -26.11
C SER A 365 15.94 12.94 -27.34
N LYS A 366 16.57 11.77 -27.45
CA LYS A 366 17.50 11.39 -28.53
C LYS A 366 16.84 10.67 -29.70
N LEU A 367 15.53 10.42 -29.63
CA LEU A 367 14.78 9.64 -30.61
C LEU A 367 13.91 10.54 -31.48
N SER A 368 13.81 10.21 -32.77
CA SER A 368 12.89 10.92 -33.66
C SER A 368 11.43 10.77 -33.21
N PRO A 369 10.56 11.78 -33.46
CA PRO A 369 9.15 11.73 -33.05
C PRO A 369 8.41 10.47 -33.55
N LYS A 370 8.74 10.01 -34.75
CA LYS A 370 8.18 8.78 -35.34
C LYS A 370 8.59 7.52 -34.56
N HIS A 371 9.81 7.47 -34.03
CA HIS A 371 10.31 6.37 -33.20
C HIS A 371 9.74 6.43 -31.78
N GLN A 372 9.61 7.61 -31.19
CA GLN A 372 8.94 7.80 -29.90
C GLN A 372 7.51 7.27 -29.95
N PHE A 373 6.73 7.66 -30.97
CA PHE A 373 5.34 7.21 -31.13
C PHE A 373 5.23 5.68 -31.31
N ARG A 374 6.19 5.07 -32.01
CA ARG A 374 6.24 3.61 -32.18
C ARG A 374 6.52 2.89 -30.86
N LEU A 375 7.40 3.43 -30.03
CA LEU A 375 7.72 2.89 -28.71
C LEU A 375 6.55 3.07 -27.75
N GLU A 376 5.91 4.23 -27.75
CA GLU A 376 4.71 4.51 -26.97
C GLU A 376 3.58 3.52 -27.32
N ARG A 377 3.30 3.33 -28.62
CA ARG A 377 2.28 2.37 -29.07
C ARG A 377 2.62 0.94 -28.65
N LYS A 378 3.90 0.55 -28.70
CA LYS A 378 4.37 -0.76 -28.25
C LYS A 378 4.24 -0.92 -26.74
N TYR A 379 4.55 0.13 -25.98
CA TYR A 379 4.42 0.17 -24.52
C TYR A 379 2.95 0.06 -24.09
N ARG A 380 2.07 0.93 -24.63
CA ARG A 380 0.62 0.91 -24.34
C ARG A 380 0.02 -0.48 -24.61
N ARG A 381 0.39 -1.13 -25.71
CA ARG A 381 -0.04 -2.51 -26.03
C ARG A 381 0.44 -3.54 -24.99
N ARG A 382 1.71 -3.47 -24.58
CA ARG A 382 2.28 -4.40 -23.59
C ARG A 382 1.72 -4.16 -22.19
N ALA A 383 1.50 -2.90 -21.81
CA ALA A 383 0.84 -2.54 -20.56
C ALA A 383 -0.59 -3.07 -20.54
N ALA A 384 -1.37 -2.84 -21.60
CA ALA A 384 -2.73 -3.37 -21.71
C ALA A 384 -2.77 -4.91 -21.58
N LEU A 385 -1.80 -5.63 -22.16
CA LEU A 385 -1.69 -7.08 -22.00
C LEU A 385 -1.26 -7.51 -20.59
N LYS A 386 -0.32 -6.80 -19.95
CA LYS A 386 0.14 -7.10 -18.58
C LYS A 386 -0.98 -6.92 -17.56
N TYR A 387 -1.79 -5.87 -17.73
CA TYR A 387 -2.91 -5.54 -16.84
C TYR A 387 -4.23 -6.20 -17.26
N ALA A 388 -4.29 -6.87 -18.41
CA ALA A 388 -5.45 -7.66 -18.79
C ALA A 388 -5.67 -8.78 -17.75
N ARG A 389 -6.87 -8.82 -17.15
CA ARG A 389 -7.33 -9.88 -16.26
C ARG A 389 -8.66 -10.42 -16.79
N PRO A 390 -8.64 -11.22 -17.87
CA PRO A 390 -9.87 -11.60 -18.57
C PRO A 390 -10.81 -12.46 -17.73
N LYS A 391 -10.27 -13.34 -16.87
CA LYS A 391 -11.08 -14.16 -15.96
C LYS A 391 -11.76 -13.30 -14.87
N PHE A 392 -11.03 -12.35 -14.30
CA PHE A 392 -11.57 -11.42 -13.30
C PHE A 392 -12.65 -10.52 -13.88
N MET A 393 -12.42 -9.96 -15.08
CA MET A 393 -13.44 -9.17 -15.78
C MET A 393 -14.71 -9.98 -16.07
N LYS A 394 -14.59 -11.23 -16.53
CA LYS A 394 -15.75 -12.12 -16.72
C LYS A 394 -16.49 -12.39 -15.41
N ALA A 395 -15.77 -12.60 -14.30
CA ALA A 395 -16.38 -12.83 -12.99
C ALA A 395 -17.11 -11.59 -12.47
N VAL A 396 -16.51 -10.40 -12.61
CA VAL A 396 -17.15 -9.13 -12.22
C VAL A 396 -18.38 -8.86 -13.09
N THR A 397 -18.29 -9.06 -14.41
CA THR A 397 -19.44 -8.92 -15.31
C THR A 397 -20.55 -9.91 -14.95
N LEU A 398 -20.23 -11.17 -14.67
CA LEU A 398 -21.22 -12.15 -14.23
C LEU A 398 -21.88 -11.73 -12.91
N GLY A 399 -21.09 -11.27 -11.93
CA GLY A 399 -21.60 -10.74 -10.66
C GLY A 399 -22.52 -9.53 -10.87
N GLN A 400 -22.16 -8.61 -11.77
CA GLN A 400 -23.00 -7.47 -12.14
C GLN A 400 -24.35 -7.93 -12.72
N TRP A 401 -24.36 -8.92 -13.61
CA TRP A 401 -25.60 -9.47 -14.16
C TRP A 401 -26.46 -10.18 -13.10
N VAL A 402 -25.83 -10.89 -12.16
CA VAL A 402 -26.54 -11.50 -11.03
C VAL A 402 -27.20 -10.44 -10.15
N VAL A 403 -26.49 -9.35 -9.84
CA VAL A 403 -27.04 -8.23 -9.05
C VAL A 403 -28.17 -7.53 -9.79
N ILE A 404 -28.01 -7.22 -11.08
CA ILE A 404 -29.06 -6.62 -11.91
C ILE A 404 -30.29 -7.52 -11.95
N GLY A 405 -30.10 -8.83 -12.19
CA GLY A 405 -31.17 -9.81 -12.21
C GLY A 405 -31.88 -9.91 -10.86
N PHE A 406 -31.14 -9.93 -9.76
CA PHE A 406 -31.68 -9.95 -8.41
C PHE A 406 -32.55 -8.72 -8.12
N VAL A 407 -32.09 -7.51 -8.48
CA VAL A 407 -32.86 -6.28 -8.29
C VAL A 407 -34.14 -6.29 -9.11
N LEU A 408 -34.10 -6.77 -10.35
CA LEU A 408 -35.30 -6.88 -11.19
C LEU A 408 -36.30 -7.91 -10.66
N ILE A 409 -35.82 -9.08 -10.22
CA ILE A 409 -36.66 -10.11 -9.61
C ILE A 409 -37.30 -9.59 -8.32
N TYR A 410 -36.53 -8.91 -7.47
CA TYR A 410 -37.03 -8.29 -6.25
C TYR A 410 -38.07 -7.21 -6.55
N ALA A 411 -37.81 -6.33 -7.53
CA ALA A 411 -38.72 -5.27 -7.95
C ALA A 411 -40.09 -5.78 -8.43
N VAL A 412 -40.11 -6.96 -9.07
CA VAL A 412 -41.30 -7.58 -9.66
C VAL A 412 -42.05 -8.47 -8.67
N LEU A 413 -41.34 -9.28 -7.87
CA LEU A 413 -41.95 -10.31 -7.02
C LEU A 413 -42.10 -9.91 -5.55
N PHE A 414 -41.27 -9.01 -5.03
CA PHE A 414 -41.18 -8.76 -3.58
C PHE A 414 -41.33 -7.29 -3.19
N MET A 415 -41.16 -6.35 -4.12
CA MET A 415 -41.39 -4.93 -3.83
C MET A 415 -42.89 -4.62 -3.72
N GLU A 416 -43.28 -4.01 -2.60
CA GLU A 416 -44.62 -3.47 -2.41
C GLU A 416 -44.67 -2.05 -2.99
N TRP A 417 -45.33 -1.90 -4.14
CA TRP A 417 -45.56 -0.61 -4.79
C TRP A 417 -46.82 0.03 -4.16
N GLN A 418 -46.70 1.25 -3.65
CA GLN A 418 -47.77 1.96 -2.90
C GLN A 418 -48.94 2.49 -3.76
N THR A 419 -49.21 1.90 -4.93
CA THR A 419 -50.29 2.30 -5.84
C THR A 419 -51.32 1.18 -6.00
N GLU A 420 -52.61 1.53 -5.95
CA GLU A 420 -53.76 0.58 -5.89
C GLU A 420 -53.87 -0.42 -7.07
N ASN A 421 -53.12 -0.22 -8.16
CA ASN A 421 -53.01 -1.19 -9.26
C ASN A 421 -51.53 -1.47 -9.55
N THR A 422 -50.96 -2.45 -8.86
CA THR A 422 -49.56 -2.86 -9.06
C THR A 422 -49.40 -3.60 -10.39
N PRO A 423 -48.54 -3.13 -11.33
CA PRO A 423 -48.48 -3.62 -12.72
C PRO A 423 -48.01 -5.08 -12.88
N PHE A 424 -47.45 -5.68 -11.82
CA PHE A 424 -46.86 -7.02 -11.86
C PHE A 424 -47.58 -8.04 -10.95
N HIS A 425 -48.77 -7.70 -10.42
CA HIS A 425 -49.49 -8.56 -9.46
C HIS A 425 -49.80 -9.95 -10.03
N GLY A 426 -50.35 -10.02 -11.25
CA GLY A 426 -50.69 -11.29 -11.89
C GLY A 426 -49.47 -12.17 -12.18
N ILE A 427 -48.30 -11.58 -12.42
CA ILE A 427 -47.04 -12.32 -12.61
C ILE A 427 -46.57 -12.90 -11.27
N ARG A 428 -46.70 -12.14 -10.18
CA ARG A 428 -46.34 -12.58 -8.83
C ARG A 428 -47.19 -13.78 -8.39
N GLU A 429 -48.51 -13.71 -8.56
CA GLU A 429 -49.43 -14.78 -8.17
C GLU A 429 -49.18 -16.07 -8.96
N ALA A 430 -49.08 -15.97 -10.29
CA ALA A 430 -48.80 -17.14 -11.14
C ALA A 430 -47.47 -17.82 -10.78
N PHE A 431 -46.44 -17.04 -10.43
CA PHE A 431 -45.14 -17.57 -10.03
C PHE A 431 -45.19 -18.33 -8.70
N PHE A 432 -45.83 -17.76 -7.66
CA PHE A 432 -45.92 -18.41 -6.36
C PHE A 432 -46.91 -19.57 -6.34
N ASP A 433 -47.98 -19.54 -7.15
CA ASP A 433 -48.90 -20.66 -7.30
C ASP A 433 -48.24 -21.82 -8.05
N GLY A 434 -47.43 -21.53 -9.08
CA GLY A 434 -46.61 -22.55 -9.75
C GLY A 434 -45.57 -23.18 -8.81
N LEU A 435 -44.88 -22.38 -7.99
CA LEU A 435 -43.97 -22.88 -6.95
C LEU A 435 -44.69 -23.75 -5.92
N LYS A 436 -45.86 -23.33 -5.44
CA LYS A 436 -46.66 -24.14 -4.53
C LYS A 436 -47.11 -25.44 -5.18
N ALA A 437 -47.49 -25.44 -6.45
CA ALA A 437 -47.90 -26.64 -7.17
C ALA A 437 -46.75 -27.65 -7.37
N ILE A 438 -45.52 -27.17 -7.55
CA ILE A 438 -44.32 -28.02 -7.72
C ILE A 438 -43.83 -28.59 -6.37
N PHE A 439 -43.97 -27.83 -5.28
CA PHE A 439 -43.51 -28.23 -3.95
C PHE A 439 -44.61 -28.84 -3.06
N SER A 440 -45.86 -28.89 -3.52
CA SER A 440 -46.93 -29.62 -2.82
C SER A 440 -46.89 -31.10 -3.20
N ALA A 441 -46.92 -31.96 -2.19
CA ALA A 441 -47.03 -33.41 -2.40
C ALA A 441 -48.35 -33.77 -3.11
N PRO A 442 -48.37 -34.80 -3.97
CA PRO A 442 -49.62 -35.25 -4.59
C PRO A 442 -50.61 -35.70 -3.50
N PRO A 443 -51.92 -35.42 -3.65
CA PRO A 443 -52.90 -35.81 -2.66
C PRO A 443 -52.93 -37.33 -2.48
N ALA A 444 -53.10 -37.77 -1.22
CA ALA A 444 -53.19 -39.19 -0.89
C ALA A 444 -54.38 -39.84 -1.63
N PRO A 445 -54.24 -41.07 -2.14
CA PRO A 445 -55.31 -41.75 -2.85
C PRO A 445 -56.51 -41.96 -1.91
N GLU A 446 -57.70 -41.60 -2.38
CA GLU A 446 -58.95 -41.73 -1.63
C GLU A 446 -59.21 -43.19 -1.20
N PRO A 447 -59.73 -43.41 0.03
CA PRO A 447 -60.11 -44.74 0.46
C PRO A 447 -61.29 -45.24 -0.39
N LYS A 448 -61.09 -46.40 -1.04
CA LYS A 448 -62.17 -47.13 -1.72
C LYS A 448 -63.32 -47.36 -0.74
N ARG A 449 -64.48 -46.76 -1.01
CA ARG A 449 -65.75 -47.20 -0.41
C ARG A 449 -65.98 -48.65 -0.82
N GLU A 450 -65.79 -49.57 0.12
CA GLU A 450 -66.39 -50.89 0.04
C GLU A 450 -67.91 -50.71 0.02
N ARG A 451 -68.52 -51.11 -1.09
CA ARG A 451 -69.97 -51.33 -1.15
C ARG A 451 -70.21 -52.69 -0.49
N ASN A 452 -70.79 -52.66 0.70
CA ASN A 452 -71.44 -53.83 1.27
C ASN A 452 -72.76 -54.07 0.53
N GLU A 453 -72.96 -55.35 0.21
CA GLU A 453 -74.17 -56.04 -0.27
C GLU A 453 -74.57 -55.88 -1.75
#